data_AF-A0A355BV68-F1
#
_entry.id   AF-A0A355BV68-F1
#
_cell.length_a   1.000
_cell.length_b   1.000
_cell.length_c   1.000
_cell.angle_alpha   90.00
_cell.angle_beta   90.00
_cell.angle_gamma   90.00
#
_symmetry.space_group_name_H-M   'P 1'
#
loop_
_entity.id
_entity.type
_entity.pdbx_description
1 polymer ?
#
loop_
_entity_poly.entity_id
_entity_poly.type
_entity_poly.pdbx_seq_one_letter_code
_entity_poly.pdbx_strand_id
1 'polypeptide(L)' 'MIAELKSLTVSKVEIAHGYRYAFSGSDQLIDLLTAFIKAERQCCHFMEFSLSTNGTSGHTYLELTGPEGLKQFIDKEIEF' A
#
# COMPACT_ATOMS: atom_id res chain seq x y z
N MET A 1 -10.21 -0.73 -8.07
CA MET A 1 -9.07 -0.14 -7.32
C MET A 1 -8.60 -1.01 -6.16
N ILE A 2 -9.20 -1.00 -4.95
CA ILE A 2 -8.68 -1.83 -3.82
C ILE A 2 -8.72 -3.33 -4.13
N ALA A 3 -9.83 -3.84 -4.68
CA ALA A 3 -9.95 -5.24 -5.08
C ALA A 3 -8.93 -5.68 -6.16
N GLU A 4 -8.53 -4.76 -7.04
CA GLU A 4 -7.50 -5.05 -8.06
C GLU A 4 -6.12 -5.08 -7.44
N LEU A 5 -5.80 -4.13 -6.57
CA LEU A 5 -4.54 -4.13 -5.81
C LEU A 5 -4.40 -5.38 -4.95
N LYS A 6 -5.47 -5.82 -4.27
CA LYS A 6 -5.53 -7.09 -3.52
C LYS A 6 -5.10 -8.29 -4.36
N SER A 7 -5.62 -8.40 -5.58
CA SER A 7 -5.27 -9.50 -6.49
C SER A 7 -3.82 -9.43 -6.99
N LEU A 8 -3.17 -8.27 -6.89
CA LEU A 8 -1.80 -8.02 -7.36
C LEU A 8 -0.78 -8.04 -6.21
N THR A 9 -1.24 -8.15 -4.96
CA THR A 9 -0.39 -8.26 -3.78
C THR A 9 0.38 -9.58 -3.82
N VAL A 10 1.71 -9.49 -3.89
CA VAL A 10 2.62 -10.64 -3.84
C VAL A 10 2.86 -11.06 -2.39
N SER A 11 2.99 -10.08 -1.49
CA SER A 11 3.20 -10.35 -0.06
C SER A 11 2.76 -9.16 0.80
N LYS A 12 2.29 -9.46 2.01
CA LYS A 12 1.97 -8.50 3.08
C LYS A 12 2.84 -8.84 4.28
N VAL A 13 3.58 -7.86 4.79
CA VAL A 13 4.40 -7.97 6.00
C VAL A 13 3.97 -6.90 6.99
N GLU A 14 3.75 -7.30 8.24
CA GLU A 14 3.48 -6.35 9.31
C GLU A 14 4.79 -5.67 9.76
N ILE A 15 4.74 -4.34 9.88
CA ILE A 15 5.83 -3.52 10.39
C ILE A 15 5.38 -2.79 11.66
N ALA A 16 6.32 -2.19 12.39
CA ALA A 16 6.06 -1.60 13.71
C ALA A 16 4.82 -0.68 13.74
N HIS A 17 4.66 0.15 12.71
CA HIS A 17 3.61 1.17 12.65
C HIS A 17 2.60 0.96 11.50
N GLY A 18 2.48 -0.26 10.97
CA GLY A 18 1.59 -0.49 9.83
C GLY A 18 1.87 -1.76 9.02
N TYR A 19 1.68 -1.68 7.70
CA TYR A 19 1.90 -2.80 6.78
C TYR A 19 2.78 -2.38 5.61
N ARG A 20 3.61 -3.32 5.14
CA ARG A 20 4.32 -3.25 3.88
C ARG A 20 3.75 -4.28 2.91
N TYR A 21 3.36 -3.83 1.74
CA TYR A 21 2.86 -4.65 0.64
C TYR A 21 3.91 -4.69 -0.45
N ALA A 22 4.17 -5.87 -0.99
CA ALA A 22 4.98 -6.07 -2.18
C ALA A 22 4.07 -6.42 -3.35
N PHE A 23 4.35 -5.84 -4.51
CA PHE A 23 3.63 -6.05 -5.74
C PHE A 23 4.61 -6.27 -6.91
N SER A 24 4.14 -6.88 -7.99
CA SER A 24 4.90 -7.03 -9.23
C SER A 24 5.09 -5.67 -9.93
N GLY A 25 6.33 -5.27 -10.20
CA GLY A 25 6.65 -3.95 -10.75
C GLY A 25 6.31 -3.82 -12.23
N SER A 26 5.12 -3.30 -12.53
CA SER A 26 4.74 -2.79 -13.84
C SER A 26 4.34 -1.32 -13.75
N ASP A 27 4.52 -0.54 -14.82
CA ASP A 27 4.12 0.88 -14.85
C ASP A 27 2.62 1.06 -14.55
N GLN A 28 1.78 0.16 -15.07
CA GLN A 28 0.34 0.17 -14.81
C GLN A 28 0.01 0.02 -13.32
N LEU A 29 0.76 -0.81 -12.60
CA LEU A 29 0.58 -0.96 -11.17
C LEU A 29 1.04 0.29 -10.42
N ILE A 30 2.17 0.89 -10.82
CA ILE A 30 2.66 2.12 -10.18
C ILE A 30 1.62 3.24 -10.30
N ASP A 31 0.98 3.37 -11.47
CA ASP A 31 -0.14 4.30 -11.69
C ASP A 31 -1.33 3.99 -10.77
N LEU A 32 -1.70 2.71 -10.65
CA LEU A 32 -2.79 2.27 -9.78
C LEU A 32 -2.51 2.56 -8.29
N LEU A 33 -1.29 2.29 -7.82
CA LEU A 33 -0.83 2.58 -6.46
C LEU A 33 -0.84 4.09 -6.20
N THR A 34 -0.39 4.89 -7.16
CA THR A 34 -0.38 6.34 -7.04
C THR A 34 -1.80 6.91 -7.03
N ALA A 35 -2.72 6.35 -7.83
CA ALA A 35 -4.14 6.71 -7.80
C ALA A 35 -4.79 6.38 -6.45
N PHE A 36 -4.48 5.21 -5.89
CA PHE A 36 -4.90 4.81 -4.56
C PHE A 36 -4.40 5.79 -3.49
N ILE A 37 -3.09 6.12 -3.48
CA ILE A 37 -2.52 7.10 -2.53
C ILE A 37 -3.21 8.45 -2.66
N LYS A 38 -3.47 8.93 -3.89
CA LYS A 38 -4.16 10.21 -4.13
C LYS A 38 -5.56 10.21 -3.52
N ALA A 39 -6.32 9.13 -3.70
CA ALA A 39 -7.67 9.01 -3.14
C ALA A 39 -7.65 8.94 -1.61
N GLU A 40 -6.82 8.07 -1.03
CA GLU A 40 -6.76 7.89 0.42
C GLU A 40 -6.25 9.14 1.14
N ARG A 41 -5.32 9.91 0.55
CA ARG A 41 -4.85 11.16 1.16
C ARG A 41 -5.95 12.20 1.36
N GLN A 42 -7.08 12.11 0.66
CA GLN A 42 -8.22 13.02 0.82
C GLN A 42 -9.13 12.64 2.01
N CYS A 43 -9.13 11.36 2.41
CA CYS A 43 -9.99 10.83 3.48
C CYS A 43 -9.18 10.49 4.75
N CYS A 44 -7.98 9.97 4.58
CA CYS A 44 -7.11 9.37 5.59
C CYS A 44 -5.86 10.21 5.85
N HIS A 45 -6.06 11.47 6.28
CA HIS A 45 -4.97 12.44 6.54
C HIS A 45 -3.95 12.01 7.61
N PHE A 46 -4.29 11.02 8.43
CA PHE A 46 -3.45 10.48 9.50
C PHE A 46 -2.51 9.36 9.02
N MET A 47 -2.66 8.89 7.78
CA MET A 47 -1.85 7.81 7.22
C MET A 47 -0.68 8.37 6.40
N GLU A 48 0.50 7.82 6.64
CA GLU A 48 1.70 8.03 5.84
C GLU A 48 1.83 6.92 4.79
N PHE A 49 2.20 7.32 3.58
CA PHE A 49 2.33 6.44 2.43
C PHE A 49 3.75 6.53 1.90
N SER A 50 4.44 5.39 1.80
CA SER A 50 5.73 5.31 1.11
C SER A 50 5.64 4.34 -0.05
N LEU A 51 5.95 4.82 -1.25
CA LEU A 51 6.01 4.02 -2.47
C LEU A 51 7.47 3.90 -2.91
N SER A 52 7.96 2.67 -3.09
CA SER A 52 9.34 2.40 -3.49
C SER A 52 9.39 1.34 -4.57
N THR A 53 10.11 1.60 -5.66
CA THR A 53 10.33 0.64 -6.76
C THR A 53 11.75 0.13 -6.72
N ASN A 54 11.95 -1.18 -6.77
CA ASN A 54 13.28 -1.79 -6.79
C ASN A 54 13.57 -2.38 -8.18
N GLY A 55 14.52 -1.79 -8.90
CA GLY A 55 14.91 -2.22 -10.25
C GLY A 55 15.62 -3.58 -10.31
N THR A 56 16.15 -4.07 -9.18
CA THR A 56 16.85 -5.37 -9.12
C THR A 56 15.88 -6.53 -8.90
N SER A 57 14.88 -6.36 -8.02
CA SER A 57 13.84 -7.38 -7.82
C SER A 57 12.65 -7.24 -8.77
N GLY A 58 12.53 -6.09 -9.44
CA GLY A 58 11.36 -5.77 -10.27
C GLY A 58 10.09 -5.65 -9.44
N HIS A 59 10.18 -5.40 -8.13
CA HIS A 59 9.03 -5.28 -7.24
C HIS A 59 8.78 -3.82 -6.86
N THR A 60 7.50 -3.51 -6.64
CA THR A 60 7.06 -2.24 -6.07
C THR A 60 6.56 -2.50 -4.66
N TYR A 61 6.95 -1.65 -3.72
CA TYR A 61 6.58 -1.73 -2.32
C TYR A 61 5.72 -0.53 -1.95
N LEU A 62 4.59 -0.79 -1.30
CA LEU A 62 3.75 0.21 -0.66
C LEU A 62 3.78 0.00 0.85
N GLU A 63 4.20 1.02 1.59
CA GLU A 63 4.12 1.03 3.04
C GLU A 63 3.01 1.99 3.46
N LEU A 64 2.13 1.48 4.31
CA LEU A 64 1.07 2.22 4.98
C LEU A 64 1.40 2.27 6.46
N THR A 65 1.77 3.45 6.96
CA THR A 65 2.19 3.65 8.35
C THR A 65 1.44 4.81 8.98
N GLY A 66 1.38 4.85 10.31
CA GLY A 66 0.69 5.94 11.00
C GLY A 66 0.47 5.66 12.49
N PRO A 67 -0.47 6.37 13.13
CA PRO A 67 -0.67 6.32 14.56
C PRO A 67 -1.18 4.96 15.04
N GLU A 68 -1.15 4.79 16.37
CA GLU A 68 -1.68 3.59 17.01
C GLU A 68 -3.14 3.35 16.61
N GLY A 69 -3.48 2.10 16.25
CA GLY A 69 -4.78 1.75 15.69
C GLY A 69 -4.84 1.70 14.15
N LEU A 70 -3.83 2.21 13.43
CA LEU A 70 -3.83 2.15 11.96
C LEU A 70 -3.90 0.71 11.42
N LYS A 71 -3.19 -0.23 12.03
CA LYS A 71 -3.21 -1.63 11.58
C LYS A 71 -4.63 -2.22 11.57
N GLN A 72 -5.42 -1.90 12.58
CA GLN A 72 -6.82 -2.34 12.69
C GLN A 72 -7.72 -1.63 11.68
N PHE A 73 -7.44 -0.36 11.38
CA PHE A 73 -8.11 0.39 10.33
C PHE A 73 -7.84 -0.22 8.95
N ILE A 74 -6.57 -0.50 8.64
CA ILE A 74 -6.18 -1.13 7.37
C ILE A 74 -6.86 -2.51 7.23
N ASP A 75 -6.84 -3.33 8.28
CA ASP A 75 -7.44 -4.68 8.21
C ASP A 75 -8.96 -4.65 7.97
N LYS A 76 -9.65 -3.59 8.44
CA LYS A 76 -11.11 -3.45 8.27
C LYS A 76 -11.52 -2.74 6.98
N GLU A 77 -10.84 -1.66 6.64
CA GLU A 77 -11.25 -0.73 5.58
C GLU A 77 -10.45 -0.92 4.29
N ILE A 78 -9.19 -1.34 4.40
CA ILE A 78 -8.23 -1.50 3.30
C ILE A 78 -7.68 -2.92 3.32
N GLU A 79 -8.59 -3.88 3.24
CA GLU A 79 -8.29 -5.31 3.30
C GLU A 79 -7.65 -5.77 1.96
N PHE A 80 -6.37 -5.46 1.77
CA PHE A 80 -5.53 -5.98 0.67
C PHE A 80 -5.26 -7.48 0.78
#